data_AF-A0A0C1ZVA3-F1
#
_entry.id   AF-A0A0C1ZVA3-F1
#
_cell.length_a   1.000
_cell.length_b   1.000
_cell.length_c   1.000
_cell.angle_alpha   90.00
_cell.angle_beta   90.00
_cell.angle_gamma   90.00
#
_symmetry.space_group_name_H-M   'P 1'
#
loop_
_entity.id
_entity.type
_entity.pdbx_description
1 polymer ?
#
loop_
_entity_poly.entity_id
_entity_poly.type
_entity_poly.pdbx_seq_one_letter_code
_entity_poly.pdbx_strand_id
1 'polypeptide(L)' 'MRIKCGALPEGLAESELFGHEAVALTGATRRHCGVFERADRGTSFLDEIGELPQSLQVKLLRTLQES' A
#
# COMPACT_ATOMS: atom_id res chain seq x y z
N MET A 1 4.98 -8.45 -8.06
CA MET A 1 4.41 -8.67 -6.71
C MET A 1 2.89 -8.72 -6.81
N ARG A 2 2.18 -9.57 -6.07
CA ARG A 2 0.72 -9.68 -6.12
C ARG A 2 0.11 -9.44 -4.74
N ILE A 3 -0.94 -8.63 -4.67
CA ILE A 3 -1.68 -8.37 -3.44
C ILE A 3 -3.18 -8.44 -3.72
N LYS A 4 -3.95 -8.96 -2.75
CA LYS A 4 -5.41 -8.96 -2.79
C LYS A 4 -5.92 -7.87 -1.88
N CYS A 5 -6.52 -6.83 -2.47
CA CYS A 5 -6.94 -5.65 -1.72
C CYS A 5 -8.04 -5.97 -0.70
N GLY A 6 -8.99 -6.85 -1.04
CA GLY A 6 -10.07 -7.27 -0.14
C GLY A 6 -9.61 -8.14 1.04
N ALA A 7 -8.38 -8.66 1.00
CA ALA A 7 -7.81 -9.44 2.11
C ALA A 7 -7.01 -8.59 3.11
N LEU A 8 -6.81 -7.29 2.83
CA LEU A 8 -6.05 -6.40 3.70
C LEU A 8 -6.94 -5.87 4.84
N PRO A 9 -6.51 -5.99 6.10
CA PRO A 9 -7.17 -5.28 7.20
C PRO A 9 -7.13 -3.77 6.96
N GLU A 10 -8.25 -3.08 7.14
CA GLU A 10 -8.39 -1.65 6.79
C GLU A 10 -7.30 -0.77 7.43
N GLY A 11 -6.99 -1.01 8.72
CA GLY A 11 -5.95 -0.27 9.44
C GLY A 11 -4.51 -0.58 9.03
N LEU A 12 -4.28 -1.63 8.22
CA LEU A 12 -2.96 -2.02 7.72
C LEU A 12 -2.82 -1.81 6.21
N ALA A 13 -3.92 -1.70 5.47
CA ALA A 13 -3.92 -1.61 4.01
C ALA A 13 -3.01 -0.48 3.48
N GLU A 14 -3.01 0.68 4.15
CA GLU A 14 -2.11 1.77 3.79
C GLU A 14 -0.64 1.40 3.95
N SER A 15 -0.28 0.88 5.12
CA SER A 15 1.08 0.45 5.46
C SER A 15 1.59 -0.65 4.52
N GLU A 16 0.72 -1.58 4.12
CA GLU A 16 1.08 -2.66 3.20
C GLU A 16 1.34 -2.13 1.78
N LEU A 17 0.51 -1.21 1.30
CA LEU A 17 0.62 -0.67 -0.06
C LEU A 17 1.75 0.34 -0.20
N PHE A 18 1.83 1.30 0.72
CA PHE A 18 2.69 2.48 0.61
C PHE A 18 3.89 2.46 1.56
N GLY A 19 3.87 1.57 2.56
CA GLY A 19 4.92 1.49 3.57
C GLY A 19 4.70 2.48 4.71
N HIS A 20 5.57 2.40 5.71
CA HIS A 20 5.62 3.35 6.82
C HIS A 20 7.02 3.43 7.42
N GLU A 21 7.36 4.57 7.99
CA GLU A 21 8.57 4.73 8.78
C GLU A 21 8.37 4.23 10.22
N ALA A 22 9.47 3.90 10.90
CA ALA A 22 9.39 3.56 12.32
C ALA A 22 8.65 4.69 13.08
N VAL A 23 7.80 4.32 14.03
CA VAL A 23 6.98 5.22 14.87
C VAL A 23 5.84 5.93 14.12
N ALA A 24 5.60 5.65 12.84
CA ALA A 24 4.49 6.22 12.09
C ALA A 24 3.09 5.83 12.62
N LEU A 25 2.98 4.68 13.31
CA LEU A 25 1.76 4.19 13.94
C LEU A 25 2.07 3.42 15.24
N THR A 26 1.07 3.22 16.09
CA THR A 26 1.21 2.50 17.35
C THR A 26 1.68 1.07 17.09
N GLY A 27 2.91 0.75 17.50
CA GLY A 27 3.53 -0.57 17.28
C GLY A 27 4.51 -0.64 16.09
N ALA A 28 4.65 0.42 15.29
CA ALA A 28 5.68 0.50 14.25
C ALA A 28 7.06 0.67 14.88
N THR A 29 7.74 -0.45 15.16
CA THR A 29 9.10 -0.44 15.72
C THR A 29 10.20 -0.34 14.66
N ARG A 30 9.84 -0.54 13.39
CA ARG A 30 10.76 -0.57 12.25
C ARG A 30 10.09 0.03 11.02
N ARG A 31 10.92 0.47 10.07
CA ARG A 31 10.48 0.86 8.73
C ARG A 31 9.91 -0.37 8.00
N HIS A 32 8.82 -0.18 7.27
CA HIS A 32 8.20 -1.15 6.40
C HIS A 32 8.13 -0.61 4.97
N CYS A 33 8.73 -1.32 4.02
CA CYS A 33 8.65 -0.97 2.61
C CYS A 33 7.35 -1.53 2.01
N GLY A 34 6.51 -0.64 1.48
CA GLY A 34 5.23 -1.01 0.88
C GLY A 34 5.37 -1.77 -0.45
N VAL A 35 4.25 -2.28 -0.94
CA VAL A 35 4.15 -2.99 -2.24
C VAL A 35 4.74 -2.16 -3.38
N PHE A 36 4.46 -0.85 -3.44
CA PHE A 36 4.93 -0.01 -4.54
C PHE A 36 6.44 0.19 -4.52
N GLU A 37 7.04 0.45 -3.35
CA GLU A 37 8.49 0.56 -3.21
C GLU A 37 9.18 -0.77 -3.54
N ARG A 38 8.64 -1.89 -3.04
CA ARG A 38 9.19 -3.22 -3.31
C ARG A 38 9.05 -3.66 -4.76
N ALA A 39 8.08 -3.11 -5.48
CA ALA A 39 7.86 -3.35 -6.90
C ALA A 39 8.51 -2.28 -7.79
N ASP A 40 9.36 -1.40 -7.23
CA ASP A 40 10.08 -0.40 -8.01
C ASP A 40 10.83 -1.05 -9.19
N ARG A 41 10.69 -0.44 -10.37
CA ARG A 41 11.16 -0.97 -11.67
C ARG A 41 10.67 -2.37 -12.04
N GLY A 42 9.65 -2.86 -11.35
CA GLY A 42 8.99 -4.14 -11.58
C GLY A 42 7.51 -3.96 -11.92
N THR A 43 6.69 -4.91 -11.48
CA THR A 43 5.24 -4.87 -11.69
C THR A 43 4.52 -5.32 -10.44
N SER A 44 3.52 -4.55 -10.02
CA SER A 44 2.56 -4.91 -8.97
C SER A 44 1.21 -5.27 -9.59
N PHE A 45 0.56 -6.31 -9.08
CA PHE A 45 -0.79 -6.72 -9.45
C PHE A 45 -1.71 -6.55 -8.24
N LEU A 46 -2.72 -5.70 -8.39
CA LEU A 46 -3.74 -5.39 -7.39
C LEU A 46 -5.02 -6.15 -7.77
N ASP A 47 -5.26 -7.26 -7.07
CA ASP A 47 -6.50 -8.02 -7.21
C ASP A 47 -7.59 -7.40 -6.33
N GLU A 48 -8.86 -7.49 -6.75
CA GLU A 48 -10.00 -6.92 -6.01
C GLU A 48 -9.84 -5.42 -5.69
N ILE A 49 -9.27 -4.63 -6.61
CA ILE A 49 -8.96 -3.20 -6.41
C ILE A 49 -10.16 -2.35 -5.95
N GLY A 50 -11.39 -2.76 -6.29
CA GLY A 50 -12.62 -2.10 -5.85
C GLY A 50 -12.88 -2.18 -4.35
N GLU A 51 -12.26 -3.12 -3.64
CA GLU A 51 -12.35 -3.28 -2.18
C GLU A 51 -11.43 -2.33 -1.41
N LEU A 52 -10.58 -1.56 -2.11
CA LEU A 52 -9.77 -0.55 -1.44
C LEU A 52 -10.64 0.58 -0.86
N PRO A 53 -10.42 1.01 0.39
CA PRO A 53 -11.04 2.21 0.93
C PRO A 53 -10.84 3.42 0.02
N GLN A 54 -11.87 4.27 -0.10
CA GLN A 54 -11.85 5.42 -1.01
C GLN A 54 -10.66 6.37 -0.76
N SER A 55 -10.25 6.51 0.51
CA SER A 55 -9.06 7.29 0.89
C SER A 55 -7.76 6.74 0.28
N LEU A 56 -7.63 5.42 0.18
CA LEU A 56 -6.48 4.75 -0.42
C LEU A 56 -6.53 4.77 -1.95
N GLN A 57 -7.73 4.76 -2.54
CA GLN A 57 -7.88 4.94 -3.99
C GLN A 57 -7.33 6.31 -4.46
N VAL A 58 -7.54 7.37 -3.68
CA VAL A 58 -6.96 8.70 -3.98
C VAL A 58 -5.43 8.67 -3.91
N LYS A 59 -4.84 8.01 -2.91
CA LYS A 59 -3.37 7.86 -2.82
C LYS A 59 -2.82 7.02 -3.97
N LEU A 60 -3.49 5.92 -4.32
CA LEU A 60 -3.13 5.09 -5.46
C LEU A 60 -3.11 5.89 -6.76
N LEU A 61 -4.13 6.74 -6.99
CA LEU A 61 -4.18 7.59 -8.17
C LEU A 61 -2.96 8.53 -8.24
N ARG A 62 -2.58 9.16 -7.11
CA ARG A 62 -1.39 10.02 -7.06
C ARG A 62 -0.11 9.25 -7.39
N THR A 63 0.05 8.05 -6.83
CA THR A 63 1.21 7.18 -7.13
C THR A 63 1.32 6.87 -8.63
N LEU A 64 0.20 6.59 -9.29
CA LEU A 64 0.18 6.30 -10.74
C LEU A 64 0.40 7.54 -11.62
N GLN A 65 0.07 8.73 -11.13
CA GLN A 65 0.22 9.99 -11.87
C GLN A 65 1.61 10.60 -11.76
N GLU A 66 2.27 10.42 -10.61
CA GLU A 66 3.56 11.05 -10.28
C GLU A 66 4.77 10.13 -10.58
N SER A 67 4.57 9.08 -11.39
CA SER A 67 5.58 8.06 -11.75
C SER A 67 6.67 8.57 -12.71
#